data_AF-A0A527ZAZ0-F1
#
_entry.id   AF-A0A527ZAZ0-F1
#
_cell.length_a   1.000
_cell.length_b   1.000
_cell.length_c   1.000
_cell.angle_alpha   90.00
_cell.angle_beta   90.00
_cell.angle_gamma   90.00
#
_symmetry.space_group_name_H-M   'P 1'
#
loop_
_entity.id
_entity.type
_entity.pdbx_description
1 polymer ?
#
loop_
_entity_poly.entity_id
_entity_poly.type
_entity_poly.pdbx_seq_one_letter_code
_entity_poly.pdbx_strand_id
1 'polypeptide(L)'
;VMIGYFETTPMELEEAANIDGASSWQVFRLVALPIAKPGIVVAFILSVIFSWNNFVFGVVLASRETRTLPVAVYNMLSYEQVSWGPLAAAALVVTLPVLVLTMFAQKQIV
;
A
#
# COMPACT_ATOMS: atom_id res chain seq x y z
N VAL A 1 8.96 -8.05 3.35
CA VAL A 1 9.00 -6.96 4.35
C VAL A 1 8.64 -7.47 5.73
N MET A 2 7.44 -8.05 5.93
CA MET A 2 6.99 -8.48 7.27
C MET A 2 7.85 -9.59 7.92
N ILE A 3 8.29 -10.61 7.16
CA ILE A 3 9.13 -11.69 7.70
C ILE A 3 10.41 -11.12 8.33
N GLY A 4 11.15 -10.29 7.61
CA GLY A 4 12.34 -9.65 8.14
C GLY A 4 12.07 -8.76 9.36
N TYR A 5 10.89 -8.12 9.44
CA TYR A 5 10.52 -7.32 10.61
C TYR A 5 10.29 -8.18 11.87
N PHE A 6 9.64 -9.33 11.70
CA PHE A 6 9.46 -10.30 12.80
C PHE A 6 10.79 -10.94 13.21
N GLU A 7 11.70 -11.22 12.27
CA GLU A 7 13.04 -11.74 12.59
C GLU A 7 13.91 -10.76 13.38
N THR A 8 13.70 -9.44 13.25
CA THR A 8 14.38 -8.44 14.08
C THR A 8 13.80 -8.30 15.49
N THR A 9 12.63 -8.90 15.76
CA THR A 9 11.98 -8.79 17.07
C THR A 9 12.62 -9.79 18.05
N PRO A 10 13.06 -9.35 19.24
CA PRO A 10 13.65 -10.26 20.23
C PRO A 10 12.65 -11.32 20.69
N MET A 11 13.00 -12.59 20.51
CA MET A 11 12.15 -13.73 20.93
C MET A 11 11.91 -13.77 22.44
N GLU A 12 12.83 -13.20 23.22
CA GLU A 12 12.75 -13.03 24.67
C GLU A 12 11.46 -12.32 25.13
N LEU A 13 10.92 -11.40 24.33
CA LEU A 13 9.68 -10.68 24.65
C LEU A 13 8.45 -11.58 24.57
N GLU A 14 8.44 -12.54 23.65
CA GLU A 14 7.37 -13.53 23.53
C GLU A 14 7.49 -14.59 24.62
N GLU A 15 8.71 -15.02 24.95
CA GLU A 15 8.98 -15.94 26.06
C GLU A 15 8.56 -15.36 27.41
N ALA A 16 8.86 -14.08 27.67
CA ALA A 16 8.42 -13.39 28.88
C ALA A 16 6.88 -13.36 29.01
N ALA A 17 6.18 -13.05 27.92
CA ALA A 17 4.71 -13.03 27.92
C ALA A 17 4.10 -14.44 28.13
N ASN A 18 4.76 -15.49 27.62
CA ASN A 18 4.35 -16.87 27.89
C ASN A 18 4.55 -17.24 29.37
N ILE A 19 5.65 -16.79 30.00
CA ILE A 19 5.90 -16.99 31.45
C ILE A 19 4.84 -16.27 32.30
N ASP A 20 4.38 -15.09 31.87
CA ASP A 20 3.29 -14.34 32.50
C ASP A 20 1.90 -14.99 32.30
N GLY A 21 1.82 -16.14 31.63
CA GLY A 21 0.59 -16.90 31.42
C GLY A 21 -0.28 -16.38 30.27
N ALA A 22 0.26 -15.55 29.38
CA ALA A 22 -0.45 -15.13 28.19
C ALA A 22 -0.65 -16.31 27.21
N SER A 23 -1.87 -16.46 26.69
CA SER A 23 -2.15 -17.38 25.58
C SER A 23 -1.43 -16.92 24.29
N SER A 24 -1.17 -17.84 23.36
CA SER A 24 -0.46 -17.52 22.11
C SER A 24 -1.12 -16.39 21.30
N TRP A 25 -2.45 -16.27 21.35
CA TRP A 25 -3.16 -15.16 20.72
C TRP A 25 -2.92 -13.80 21.41
N GLN A 26 -2.83 -13.81 22.75
CA GLN A 26 -2.49 -12.61 23.52
C GLN A 26 -1.05 -12.19 23.25
N VAL A 27 -0.10 -13.13 23.19
CA VAL A 27 1.30 -12.83 22.83
C VAL A 27 1.36 -12.18 21.44
N PHE A 28 0.70 -12.76 20.44
CA PHE A 28 0.65 -12.17 19.10
C PHE A 28 0.05 -10.75 19.11
N ARG A 29 -1.12 -10.56 19.73
CA ARG A 29 -1.85 -9.29 19.66
C ARG A 29 -1.24 -8.18 20.53
N LEU A 30 -0.68 -8.52 21.68
CA LEU A 30 -0.19 -7.57 22.68
C LEU A 30 1.32 -7.31 22.59
N VAL A 31 2.10 -8.26 22.07
CA VAL A 31 3.56 -8.15 21.97
C VAL A 31 4.00 -8.05 20.51
N ALA A 32 3.75 -9.07 19.70
CA ALA A 32 4.27 -9.13 18.33
C ALA A 32 3.66 -8.05 17.43
N LEU A 33 2.34 -7.84 17.49
CA LEU A 33 1.62 -6.92 16.61
C LEU A 33 1.97 -5.43 16.84
N PRO A 34 2.06 -4.92 18.09
CA PRO A 34 2.48 -3.54 18.33
C PRO A 34 3.93 -3.27 17.93
N ILE A 35 4.82 -4.24 18.13
CA ILE A 35 6.24 -4.14 17.73
C ILE A 35 6.36 -4.12 16.20
N ALA A 36 5.59 -4.96 15.51
CA ALA A 36 5.56 -5.03 14.05
C ALA A 36 4.77 -3.89 13.38
N LYS A 37 4.10 -3.01 14.14
CA LYS A 37 3.27 -1.89 13.64
C LYS A 37 3.98 -1.01 12.58
N PRO A 38 5.20 -0.50 12.80
CA PRO A 38 5.98 0.20 11.77
C PRO A 38 6.16 -0.63 10.48
N GLY A 39 6.49 -1.92 10.59
CA GLY A 39 6.60 -2.82 9.44
C GLY A 39 5.27 -2.98 8.67
N ILE A 40 4.15 -3.05 9.40
CA ILE A 40 2.80 -3.12 8.81
C ILE A 40 2.48 -1.83 8.05
N VAL A 41 2.84 -0.66 8.57
CA VAL A 41 2.63 0.63 7.89
C VAL A 41 3.41 0.66 6.57
N VAL A 42 4.67 0.23 6.57
CA VAL A 42 5.48 0.16 5.34
C VAL A 42 4.87 -0.83 4.35
N ALA A 43 4.50 -2.03 4.80
CA ALA A 43 3.85 -3.04 3.95
C ALA A 43 2.55 -2.51 3.34
N PHE A 44 1.71 -1.84 4.14
CA PHE A 44 0.46 -1.22 3.68
C PHE A 44 0.72 -0.18 2.59
N ILE A 45 1.66 0.75 2.81
CA ILE A 45 1.96 1.80 1.83
C ILE A 45 2.47 1.19 0.52
N LEU A 46 3.41 0.23 0.60
CA LEU A 46 3.91 -0.46 -0.58
C LEU A 46 2.80 -1.20 -1.32
N SER A 47 1.93 -1.93 -0.61
CA SER A 47 0.78 -2.63 -1.20
C SER A 47 -0.17 -1.67 -1.92
N VAL A 48 -0.46 -0.50 -1.35
CA VAL A 48 -1.28 0.52 -2.01
C VAL A 48 -0.59 1.05 -3.26
N ILE A 49 0.72 1.35 -3.20
CA ILE A 49 1.49 1.80 -4.37
C ILE A 49 1.45 0.75 -5.49
N PHE A 50 1.67 -0.53 -5.16
CA PHE A 50 1.63 -1.62 -6.14
C PHE A 50 0.24 -1.79 -6.74
N SER A 51 -0.81 -1.75 -5.92
CA SER A 51 -2.19 -1.86 -6.37
C SER A 51 -2.60 -0.67 -7.26
N TRP A 52 -2.18 0.54 -6.89
CA TRP A 52 -2.48 1.76 -7.64
C TRP A 52 -1.81 1.80 -9.02
N ASN A 53 -0.58 1.29 -9.12
CA ASN A 53 0.15 1.19 -10.38
C ASN A 53 -0.33 0.06 -11.30
N ASN A 54 -1.24 -0.80 -10.82
CA ASN A 54 -1.66 -1.96 -11.59
C ASN A 54 -2.64 -1.60 -12.71
N PHE A 55 -2.06 -1.15 -13.83
CA PHE A 55 -2.80 -0.75 -15.03
C PHE A 55 -3.36 -1.94 -15.82
N VAL A 56 -2.57 -3.00 -16.00
CA VAL A 56 -2.90 -4.13 -16.88
C VAL A 56 -4.17 -4.84 -16.40
N PHE A 57 -4.26 -5.16 -15.11
CA PHE A 57 -5.46 -5.77 -14.56
C PHE A 57 -6.68 -4.85 -14.68
N GLY A 58 -6.49 -3.54 -14.49
CA GLY A 58 -7.55 -2.55 -14.67
C GLY A 58 -8.10 -2.51 -16.09
N VAL A 59 -7.25 -2.52 -17.12
CA VAL A 59 -7.73 -2.48 -18.52
C VAL A 59 -8.45 -3.77 -18.90
N VAL A 60 -7.97 -4.92 -18.44
CA VAL A 60 -8.49 -6.24 -18.85
C VAL A 60 -9.78 -6.60 -18.10
N LEU A 61 -9.89 -6.28 -16.81
CA LEU A 61 -11.04 -6.69 -15.99
C LEU A 61 -12.09 -5.60 -15.79
N ALA A 62 -11.77 -4.31 -15.97
CA ALA A 62 -12.72 -3.25 -15.63
C ALA A 62 -13.81 -3.06 -16.70
N SER A 63 -15.06 -3.07 -16.24
CA SER A 63 -16.23 -2.62 -17.01
C SER A 63 -16.34 -1.10 -16.97
N ARG A 64 -17.24 -0.50 -17.78
CA ARG A 64 -17.42 0.98 -17.84
C ARG A 64 -17.58 1.66 -16.48
N GLU A 65 -18.25 1.00 -15.53
CA GLU A 65 -18.54 1.56 -14.19
C GLU A 65 -17.47 1.26 -13.13
N THR A 66 -16.56 0.32 -13.39
CA THR A 66 -15.52 -0.11 -12.42
C THR A 66 -14.11 0.30 -12.85
N ARG A 67 -14.01 1.27 -13.77
CA ARG A 67 -12.73 1.75 -14.31
C ARG A 67 -11.92 2.41 -13.22
N THR A 68 -10.67 1.97 -13.08
CA THR A 68 -9.70 2.66 -12.25
C THR A 68 -9.27 3.96 -12.91
N LEU A 69 -8.84 4.94 -12.11
CA LEU A 69 -8.42 6.26 -12.59
C LEU A 69 -7.38 6.19 -13.73
N PRO A 70 -6.31 5.38 -13.66
CA PRO A 70 -5.35 5.25 -14.76
C PRO A 70 -5.97 4.77 -16.07
N VAL A 71 -6.94 3.85 -16.00
CA VAL A 71 -7.67 3.31 -17.15
C VAL A 71 -8.61 4.36 -17.75
N ALA A 72 -9.23 5.18 -16.90
CA ALA A 72 -10.07 6.29 -17.36
C ALA A 72 -9.25 7.33 -18.15
N VAL A 73 -8.07 7.72 -17.64
CA VAL A 73 -7.15 8.64 -18.32
C VAL A 73 -6.67 8.06 -19.64
N TYR A 74 -6.32 6.77 -19.68
CA TYR A 74 -5.91 6.10 -20.92
C TYR A 74 -7.00 6.14 -22.01
N ASN A 75 -8.27 5.98 -21.64
CA ASN A 75 -9.38 6.05 -22.60
C ASN A 75 -9.58 7.46 -23.20
N MET A 76 -9.09 8.53 -22.55
CA MET A 76 -9.15 9.90 -23.09
C MET A 76 -8.20 10.13 -24.28
N LEU A 77 -7.25 9.22 -24.51
CA LEU A 77 -6.38 9.24 -25.68
C LEU A 77 -7.11 8.83 -26.98
N SER A 78 -8.32 8.26 -26.86
CA SER A 78 -9.16 7.87 -28.00
C SER A 78 -10.35 8.80 -28.20
N TYR A 79 -10.78 8.91 -29.46
CA TYR A 79 -11.85 9.74 -30.03
C TYR A 79 -11.41 11.15 -30.47
N GLU A 80 -10.93 11.20 -31.72
CA GLU A 80 -10.94 12.29 -32.71
C GLU A 80 -10.27 13.65 -32.39
N GLN A 81 -10.03 14.01 -31.13
CA GLN A 81 -9.21 15.17 -30.76
C GLN A 81 -8.69 15.03 -29.33
N VAL A 82 -7.43 14.63 -29.19
CA VAL A 82 -6.79 14.54 -27.87
C VAL A 82 -6.70 15.93 -27.27
N SER A 83 -7.53 16.18 -26.26
CA SER A 83 -7.50 17.41 -25.48
C SER A 83 -6.36 17.34 -24.47
N TRP A 84 -5.18 17.81 -24.87
CA TRP A 84 -3.94 17.76 -24.07
C TRP A 84 -4.08 18.42 -22.69
N GLY A 85 -4.88 19.49 -22.58
CA GLY A 85 -5.12 20.18 -21.30
C GLY A 85 -5.80 19.27 -20.26
N PRO A 86 -7.01 18.76 -20.54
CA PRO A 86 -7.69 17.78 -19.69
C PRO A 86 -6.86 16.51 -19.41
N LEU A 87 -6.12 16.01 -20.41
CA LEU A 87 -5.24 14.85 -20.24
C LEU A 87 -4.12 15.12 -19.22
N ALA A 88 -3.45 16.28 -19.32
CA ALA A 88 -2.39 16.68 -18.41
C ALA A 88 -2.92 16.90 -16.98
N ALA A 89 -4.10 17.53 -16.84
CA ALA A 89 -4.76 17.70 -15.55
C ALA A 89 -5.10 16.34 -14.91
N ALA A 90 -5.64 15.40 -15.69
CA ALA A 90 -5.97 14.07 -15.20
C ALA A 90 -4.72 13.27 -14.81
N ALA A 91 -3.63 13.37 -15.58
CA ALA A 91 -2.35 12.77 -15.24
C ALA A 91 -1.80 13.27 -13.90
N LEU A 92 -1.84 14.59 -13.66
CA LEU A 92 -1.44 15.18 -12.36
C LEU A 92 -2.26 14.63 -11.20
N VAL A 93 -3.59 14.52 -11.37
CA VAL A 93 -4.49 13.97 -10.36
C VAL A 93 -4.18 12.49 -10.07
N VAL A 94 -3.87 11.69 -11.10
CA VAL A 94 -3.50 10.27 -10.92
C VAL A 94 -2.16 10.11 -10.19
N THR A 95 -1.19 10.99 -10.45
CA THR A 95 0.14 10.93 -9.83
C THR A 95 0.15 11.44 -8.38
N LEU A 96 -0.73 12.37 -8.03
CA LEU A 96 -0.74 13.03 -6.72
C LEU A 96 -0.88 12.06 -5.52
N PRO A 97 -1.81 11.09 -5.50
CA PRO A 97 -1.91 10.12 -4.41
C PRO A 97 -0.64 9.29 -4.22
N VAL A 98 0.02 8.90 -5.32
CA VAL A 98 1.26 8.11 -5.26
C VAL A 98 2.39 8.92 -4.63
N LEU A 99 2.52 10.20 -5.01
CA LEU A 99 3.51 11.12 -4.42
C LEU A 99 3.28 11.33 -2.92
N VAL A 100 2.03 11.53 -2.52
CA VAL A 100 1.67 11.69 -1.11
C VAL A 100 2.02 10.41 -0.32
N LEU A 101 1.63 9.24 -0.82
CA LEU A 101 1.91 7.96 -0.18
C LEU A 101 3.41 7.67 -0.07
N THR A 102 4.19 7.94 -1.12
CA THR A 102 5.65 7.74 -1.10
C THR A 102 6.33 8.68 -0.11
N MET A 103 5.89 9.93 0.01
CA MET A 103 6.41 10.87 1.02
C MET A 103 6.16 10.38 2.46
N PHE A 104 4.98 9.82 2.73
CA PHE A 104 4.69 9.20 4.02
C PHE A 104 5.50 7.92 4.26
N ALA A 105 5.73 7.12 3.22
CA ALA A 105 6.55 5.92 3.30
C ALA A 105 7.99 6.24 3.66
N GLN A 106 8.59 7.25 2.99
CA GLN A 106 9.98 7.64 3.23
C GLN A 106 10.23 8.03 4.68
N LYS A 107 9.29 8.75 5.33
CA LYS A 107 9.39 9.10 6.75
C LYS A 107 9.39 7.91 7.73
N GLN A 108 8.93 6.74 7.31
CA GLN A 108 8.89 5.52 8.13
C GLN A 108 10.05 4.56 7.83
N ILE A 109 10.70 4.74 6.67
CA ILE A 109 11.81 3.90 6.20
C ILE A 109 13.17 4.55 6.56
N VAL A 110 13.26 5.88 6.58
CA VAL A 110 14.42 6.69 6.96
C VAL A 110 14.31 7.07 8.44
#